data_AF-A0A830D9P4-F1
#
_entry.id   AF-A0A830D9P4-F1
#
_cell.length_a   1.000
_cell.length_b   1.000
_cell.length_c   1.000
_cell.angle_alpha   90.00
_cell.angle_beta   90.00
_cell.angle_gamma   90.00
#
_symmetry.space_group_name_H-M   'P 1'
#
loop_
_entity.id
_entity.type
_entity.pdbx_description
1 polymer ?
#
loop_
_entity_poly.entity_id
_entity_poly.type
_entity_poly.pdbx_seq_one_letter_code
_entity_poly.pdbx_strand_id
1 'polypeptide(L)'
;LGALDGTYVQVQVPLSEKPRYRNWKGDVSVNVLGVCDQNMNYIFMLTGWEGSAADSRVLRDAISRRSFLKIPNGQYYLCDCGYTNGLGFLAPYRGVRYHLNEWRSGAEEPQNFKELFNFRHSKARDSIERSFGILKKRWAVLRSPSFYDIATQNKMIMACCLLHNFIRTNMVVDPIECMDEEPDTASSNEDITLDDYVDQVQPSQQWTDWRDTFATAMYEEWRGTA
;
A
#
# COMPACT_ATOMS: atom_id res chain seq x y z
N LEU A 1 -11.47 -0.97 -0.69
CA LEU A 1 -10.98 -2.28 -1.20
C LEU A 1 -9.84 -2.84 -0.38
N GLY A 2 -8.83 -2.00 -0.09
CA GLY A 2 -7.63 -2.42 0.61
C GLY A 2 -6.62 -1.27 0.63
N ALA A 3 -5.36 -1.60 0.89
CA ALA A 3 -4.26 -0.65 0.86
C ALA A 3 -3.23 -1.02 -0.22
N LEU A 4 -2.65 -0.01 -0.85
CA LEU A 4 -1.70 -0.10 -1.95
C LEU A 4 -0.41 0.63 -1.57
N ASP A 5 0.72 -0.03 -1.77
CA ASP A 5 2.03 0.59 -1.59
C ASP A 5 3.13 -0.10 -2.41
N GLY A 6 4.25 0.60 -2.56
CA GLY A 6 5.47 0.11 -3.18
C GLY A 6 6.43 -0.47 -2.14
N THR A 7 7.21 -1.47 -2.54
CA THR A 7 8.30 -2.00 -1.73
C THR A 7 9.50 -2.36 -2.58
N TYR A 8 10.69 -2.25 -2.02
CA TYR A 8 11.93 -2.58 -2.71
C TYR A 8 12.48 -3.92 -2.23
N VAL A 9 12.85 -4.79 -3.17
CA VAL A 9 13.55 -6.06 -2.89
C VAL A 9 14.95 -5.96 -3.46
N GLN A 10 15.97 -6.21 -2.64
CA GLN A 10 17.37 -6.10 -3.07
C GLN A 10 17.72 -7.18 -4.08
N VAL A 11 18.43 -6.80 -5.14
CA VAL A 11 18.79 -7.68 -6.25
C VAL A 11 20.25 -7.52 -6.65
N GLN A 12 20.78 -8.49 -7.38
CA GLN A 12 22.10 -8.41 -7.99
C GLN A 12 21.96 -8.32 -9.50
N VAL A 13 22.61 -7.33 -10.10
CA VAL A 13 22.64 -7.12 -11.56
C VAL A 13 24.07 -6.82 -12.02
N PRO A 14 24.39 -7.04 -13.31
CA PRO A 14 25.67 -6.62 -13.88
C PRO A 14 25.97 -5.14 -13.64
N LEU A 15 27.25 -4.78 -13.59
CA LEU A 15 27.68 -3.40 -13.32
C LEU A 15 27.06 -2.38 -14.29
N SER A 16 26.87 -2.76 -15.55
CA SER A 16 26.22 -1.95 -16.59
C SER A 16 24.75 -1.64 -16.29
N GLU A 17 24.05 -2.50 -15.55
CA GLU A 17 22.61 -2.34 -15.24
C GLU A 17 22.37 -1.68 -13.88
N LYS A 18 23.37 -1.64 -12.99
CA LYS A 18 23.23 -1.06 -11.65
C LYS A 18 22.59 0.34 -11.63
N PRO A 19 22.87 1.28 -12.55
CA PRO A 19 22.21 2.58 -12.55
C PRO A 19 20.68 2.48 -12.69
N ARG A 20 20.19 1.54 -13.49
CA ARG A 20 18.76 1.32 -13.74
C ARG A 20 18.03 0.79 -12.50
N TYR A 21 18.69 -0.07 -11.73
CA TYR A 21 18.11 -0.69 -10.53
C TYR A 21 18.44 0.05 -9.23
N ARG A 22 19.15 1.18 -9.29
CA ARG A 22 19.48 1.97 -8.10
C ARG A 22 18.26 2.77 -7.64
N ASN A 23 17.80 2.50 -6.42
CA ASN A 23 16.72 3.27 -5.80
C ASN A 23 17.25 4.58 -5.19
N TRP A 24 16.34 5.39 -4.66
CA TRP A 24 16.66 6.68 -4.05
C TRP A 24 17.54 6.57 -2.78
N LYS A 25 17.57 5.40 -2.13
CA LYS A 25 18.47 5.11 -0.99
C LYS A 25 19.86 4.66 -1.43
N GLY A 26 20.08 4.47 -2.73
CA GLY A 26 21.34 4.00 -3.30
C GLY A 26 21.46 2.49 -3.42
N ASP A 27 20.46 1.72 -2.96
CA ASP A 27 20.46 0.26 -3.04
C ASP A 27 20.09 -0.22 -4.45
N VAL A 28 20.67 -1.34 -4.88
CA VAL A 28 20.29 -2.04 -6.11
C VAL A 28 19.10 -2.95 -5.79
N SER A 29 17.94 -2.63 -6.35
CA SER A 29 16.68 -3.29 -6.02
C SER A 29 15.71 -3.33 -7.20
N VAL A 30 14.71 -4.20 -7.11
CA VAL A 30 13.48 -4.13 -7.90
C VAL A 30 12.41 -3.40 -7.10
N ASN A 31 11.64 -2.55 -7.78
CA ASN A 31 10.43 -1.95 -7.23
C ASN A 31 9.26 -2.94 -7.44
N VAL A 32 8.48 -3.15 -6.39
CA VAL A 32 7.35 -4.05 -6.34
C VAL A 32 6.15 -3.27 -5.86
N LEU A 33 5.10 -3.19 -6.66
CA LEU A 33 3.82 -2.65 -6.24
C LEU A 33 2.95 -3.77 -5.70
N GLY A 34 2.41 -3.60 -4.51
CA GLY A 34 1.51 -4.57 -3.89
C GLY A 34 0.22 -3.93 -3.41
N VAL A 35 -0.83 -4.75 -3.35
CA VAL A 35 -2.11 -4.40 -2.76
C VAL A 35 -2.52 -5.51 -1.82
N CYS A 36 -2.97 -5.15 -0.62
CA CYS A 36 -3.54 -6.10 0.31
C CYS A 36 -4.96 -5.69 0.74
N ASP A 37 -5.75 -6.68 1.14
CA ASP A 37 -7.00 -6.45 1.85
C ASP A 37 -6.74 -6.05 3.34
N GLN A 38 -7.80 -5.79 4.09
CA GLN A 38 -7.71 -5.45 5.52
C GLN A 38 -7.18 -6.59 6.38
N ASN A 39 -7.36 -7.84 5.92
CA ASN A 39 -6.79 -9.03 6.53
C ASN A 39 -5.35 -9.25 6.06
N MET A 40 -4.70 -8.22 5.51
CA MET A 40 -3.31 -8.21 5.06
C MET A 40 -3.01 -9.20 3.91
N ASN A 41 -4.01 -9.77 3.21
CA ASN A 41 -3.83 -10.72 2.10
C ASN A 41 -3.48 -9.99 0.82
N TYR A 42 -2.40 -10.42 0.16
CA TYR A 42 -2.03 -9.88 -1.13
C TYR A 42 -3.07 -10.25 -2.17
N ILE A 43 -3.78 -9.26 -2.70
CA ILE A 43 -4.77 -9.43 -3.76
C ILE A 43 -4.23 -9.03 -5.13
N PHE A 44 -3.15 -8.24 -5.14
CA PHE A 44 -2.44 -7.86 -6.35
C PHE A 44 -0.95 -7.63 -6.07
N MET A 45 -0.10 -8.07 -7.01
CA MET A 45 1.34 -7.87 -6.98
C MET A 45 1.86 -7.61 -8.39
N LEU A 46 2.63 -6.55 -8.56
CA LEU A 46 3.37 -6.25 -9.77
C LEU A 46 4.85 -6.16 -9.44
N THR A 47 5.63 -7.13 -9.93
CA THR A 47 7.07 -7.23 -9.72
C THR A 47 7.84 -6.93 -11.01
N GLY A 48 9.16 -6.70 -10.87
CA GLY A 48 10.08 -6.58 -12.00
C GLY A 48 10.29 -5.18 -12.54
N TRP A 49 9.75 -4.16 -11.86
CA TRP A 49 10.14 -2.78 -12.12
C TRP A 49 11.52 -2.50 -11.55
N GLU A 50 12.27 -1.63 -12.20
CA GLU A 50 13.62 -1.31 -11.78
C GLU A 50 13.59 -0.39 -10.56
N GLY A 51 14.57 -0.50 -9.66
CA GLY A 51 14.60 0.29 -8.43
C GLY A 51 14.60 1.81 -8.64
N SER A 52 14.98 2.30 -9.82
CA SER A 52 14.89 3.73 -10.17
C SER A 52 13.49 4.18 -10.61
N ALA A 53 12.57 3.25 -10.87
CA ALA A 53 11.23 3.58 -11.31
C ALA A 53 10.43 4.19 -10.16
N ALA A 54 9.90 5.39 -10.39
CA ALA A 54 9.00 6.04 -9.44
C ALA A 54 7.70 5.25 -9.28
N ASP A 55 7.16 5.20 -8.07
CA ASP A 55 5.95 4.44 -7.75
C ASP A 55 4.75 4.85 -8.61
N SER A 56 4.63 6.14 -8.95
CA SER A 56 3.58 6.63 -9.87
C SER A 56 3.69 6.06 -11.29
N ARG A 57 4.88 5.67 -11.75
CA ARG A 57 5.10 5.03 -13.04
C ARG A 57 4.70 3.57 -12.97
N VAL A 58 5.09 2.88 -11.90
CA VAL A 58 4.71 1.49 -11.63
C VAL A 58 3.19 1.35 -11.53
N LEU A 59 2.52 2.28 -10.84
CA LEU A 59 1.07 2.30 -10.73
C LEU A 59 0.36 2.51 -12.08
N ARG A 60 0.84 3.46 -12.89
CA ARG A 60 0.28 3.70 -14.23
C ARG A 60 0.39 2.47 -15.12
N ASP A 61 1.52 1.79 -15.07
CA ASP A 61 1.69 0.51 -15.76
C ASP A 61 0.72 -0.55 -15.24
N ALA A 62 0.57 -0.71 -13.91
CA ALA A 62 -0.37 -1.66 -13.31
C ALA A 62 -1.81 -1.49 -13.81
N ILE A 63 -2.27 -0.24 -13.94
CA ILE A 63 -3.62 0.10 -14.41
C ILE A 63 -3.77 -0.05 -15.92
N SER A 64 -2.76 0.34 -16.70
CA SER A 64 -2.81 0.19 -18.17
C SER A 64 -2.83 -1.27 -18.64
N ARG A 65 -2.35 -2.21 -17.82
CA ARG A 65 -2.36 -3.64 -18.15
C ARG A 65 -3.76 -4.23 -17.91
N ARG A 66 -4.48 -4.50 -19.01
CA ARG A 66 -5.89 -4.96 -19.05
C ARG A 66 -6.29 -6.14 -18.14
N SER A 67 -5.35 -6.90 -17.59
CA SER A 67 -5.63 -8.17 -16.88
C SER A 67 -5.22 -8.20 -15.41
N PHE A 68 -4.79 -7.09 -14.81
CA PHE A 68 -4.03 -7.15 -13.56
C PHE A 68 -4.67 -6.42 -12.38
N LEU A 69 -4.67 -5.09 -12.36
CA LEU A 69 -5.29 -4.32 -11.27
C LEU A 69 -6.61 -3.72 -11.75
N LYS A 70 -7.72 -4.38 -11.43
CA LYS A 70 -9.07 -3.92 -11.75
C LYS A 70 -9.67 -3.21 -10.54
N ILE A 71 -10.13 -1.97 -10.75
CA ILE A 71 -10.79 -1.18 -9.73
C ILE A 71 -12.21 -0.90 -10.23
N PRO A 72 -13.24 -1.50 -9.61
CA PRO A 72 -14.62 -1.16 -9.94
C PRO A 72 -14.90 0.33 -9.70
N ASN A 73 -15.70 0.93 -10.56
CA ASN A 73 -16.11 2.31 -10.40
C ASN A 73 -16.75 2.56 -9.03
N GLY A 74 -16.42 3.71 -8.43
CA GLY A 74 -16.86 4.09 -7.09
C GLY A 74 -16.08 3.43 -5.94
N GLN A 75 -15.20 2.47 -6.23
CA GLN A 75 -14.33 1.86 -5.23
C GLN A 75 -12.92 2.43 -5.28
N TYR A 76 -12.17 2.28 -4.20
CA TYR A 76 -10.80 2.81 -4.10
C TYR A 76 -9.88 1.95 -3.21
N TYR A 77 -8.59 2.09 -3.49
CA TYR A 77 -7.50 1.70 -2.61
C TYR A 77 -6.98 2.90 -1.82
N LEU A 78 -6.61 2.67 -0.56
CA LEU A 78 -5.83 3.64 0.21
C LEU A 78 -4.37 3.59 -0.26
N CYS A 79 -3.79 4.73 -0.60
CA CYS A 79 -2.40 4.82 -1.03
C CYS A 79 -1.62 5.83 -0.19
N ASP A 80 -0.28 5.76 -0.27
CA ASP A 80 0.59 6.75 0.36
C ASP A 80 0.52 8.13 -0.33
N CYS A 81 0.97 9.18 0.36
CA CYS A 81 1.06 10.54 -0.12
C CYS A 81 1.90 10.71 -1.41
N GLY A 82 2.81 9.77 -1.70
CA GLY A 82 3.57 9.69 -2.94
C GLY A 82 2.72 9.38 -4.18
N TYR A 83 1.51 8.85 -4.00
CA TYR A 83 0.57 8.55 -5.07
C TYR A 83 -0.38 9.72 -5.37
N THR A 84 -1.14 9.58 -6.45
CA THR A 84 -2.11 10.58 -6.91
C THR A 84 -3.46 10.30 -6.26
N ASN A 85 -4.08 11.33 -5.67
CA ASN A 85 -5.49 11.28 -5.26
C ASN A 85 -6.38 11.40 -6.48
N GLY A 86 -7.21 10.41 -6.76
CA GLY A 86 -8.03 10.38 -7.97
C GLY A 86 -8.90 9.14 -8.06
N LEU A 87 -9.48 8.92 -9.24
CA LEU A 87 -10.36 7.79 -9.48
C LEU A 87 -9.67 6.46 -9.12
N GLY A 88 -10.27 5.72 -8.19
CA GLY A 88 -9.73 4.44 -7.71
C GLY A 88 -8.65 4.52 -6.63
N PHE A 89 -8.16 5.72 -6.30
CA PHE A 89 -7.03 5.91 -5.39
C PHE A 89 -7.27 7.08 -4.43
N LEU A 90 -7.43 6.75 -3.16
CA LEU A 90 -7.55 7.74 -2.10
C LEU A 90 -6.18 7.93 -1.46
N ALA A 91 -5.63 9.15 -1.56
CA ALA A 91 -4.36 9.51 -0.92
C ALA A 91 -4.63 10.43 0.29
N PRO A 92 -3.70 10.54 1.26
CA PRO A 92 -3.81 11.49 2.36
C PRO A 92 -3.63 12.94 1.88
N TYR A 93 -3.95 13.90 2.75
CA TYR A 93 -3.58 15.29 2.56
C TYR A 93 -2.07 15.48 2.69
N ARG A 94 -1.43 16.01 1.66
CA ARG A 94 0.01 16.29 1.67
C ARG A 94 0.34 17.44 2.63
N GLY A 95 1.43 17.30 3.38
CA GLY A 95 1.89 18.34 4.32
C GLY A 95 1.00 18.50 5.55
N VAL A 96 0.11 17.55 5.82
CA VAL A 96 -0.75 17.54 7.01
C VAL A 96 -0.29 16.41 7.95
N ARG A 97 -0.19 16.73 9.23
CA ARG A 97 0.30 15.83 10.28
C ARG A 97 -0.58 14.60 10.45
N TYR A 98 0.03 13.48 10.83
CA TYR A 98 -0.69 12.22 11.03
C TYR A 98 0.00 11.21 11.96
N HIS A 99 1.28 11.40 12.30
CA HIS A 99 1.98 10.51 13.21
C HIS A 99 1.79 10.91 14.67
N LEU A 100 1.42 9.95 15.52
CA LEU A 100 1.41 10.10 16.99
C LEU A 100 2.71 10.69 17.56
N ASN A 101 3.86 10.44 16.92
CA ASN A 101 5.15 11.00 17.34
C ASN A 101 5.29 12.52 17.11
N GLU A 102 4.55 13.10 16.16
CA GLU A 102 4.51 14.56 15.92
C GLU A 102 3.63 15.29 16.95
N TRP A 103 2.88 14.53 17.76
CA TRP A 103 1.86 15.02 18.69
C TRP A 103 2.37 15.09 20.12
N ARG A 104 3.62 14.66 20.34
CA ARG A 104 4.36 14.76 21.60
C ARG A 104 4.54 16.21 22.11
N SER A 105 4.20 17.21 21.29
CA SER A 105 4.29 18.64 21.61
C SER A 105 2.96 19.27 22.07
N GLY A 106 2.08 18.48 22.72
CA GLY A 106 0.99 19.02 23.55
C GLY A 106 -0.42 19.03 22.94
N ALA A 107 -0.62 18.47 21.76
CA ALA A 107 -1.96 18.19 21.24
C ALA A 107 -2.09 16.68 21.01
N GLU A 108 -2.81 15.99 21.88
CA GLU A 108 -3.08 14.54 21.76
C GLU A 108 -4.20 14.22 20.75
N GLU A 109 -4.90 15.25 20.26
CA GLU A 109 -6.11 15.11 19.44
C GLU A 109 -6.08 15.88 18.11
N PRO A 110 -6.72 15.36 17.04
CA PRO A 110 -6.74 16.01 15.73
C PRO A 110 -7.39 17.38 15.78
N GLN A 111 -6.69 18.39 15.28
CA GLN A 111 -7.14 19.78 15.35
C GLN A 111 -8.09 20.16 14.22
N ASN A 112 -8.13 19.36 13.16
CA ASN A 112 -8.97 19.60 12.00
C ASN A 112 -9.30 18.31 11.25
N PHE A 113 -10.25 18.40 10.32
CA PHE A 113 -10.73 17.29 9.52
C PHE A 113 -9.63 16.60 8.71
N LYS A 114 -8.60 17.34 8.25
CA LYS A 114 -7.50 16.77 7.46
C LYS A 114 -6.57 15.94 8.32
N GLU A 115 -6.28 16.38 9.55
CA GLU A 115 -5.47 15.63 10.52
C GLU A 115 -6.17 14.35 10.95
N LEU A 116 -7.46 14.40 11.30
CA LEU A 116 -8.22 13.20 11.65
C LEU A 116 -8.27 12.22 10.47
N PHE A 117 -8.55 12.73 9.27
CA PHE A 117 -8.56 11.92 8.07
C PHE A 117 -7.20 11.25 7.84
N ASN A 118 -6.10 12.00 7.87
CA ASN A 118 -4.78 11.40 7.65
C ASN A 118 -4.41 10.39 8.74
N PHE A 119 -4.79 10.64 10.00
CA PHE A 119 -4.56 9.71 11.10
C PHE A 119 -5.29 8.37 10.84
N ARG A 120 -6.59 8.40 10.55
CA ARG A 120 -7.37 7.18 10.25
C ARG A 120 -6.91 6.52 8.95
N HIS A 121 -6.57 7.32 7.94
CA HIS A 121 -5.99 6.85 6.67
C HIS A 121 -4.70 6.08 6.91
N SER A 122 -3.79 6.62 7.72
CA SER A 122 -2.52 5.98 8.06
C SER A 122 -2.75 4.66 8.80
N LYS A 123 -3.66 4.63 9.78
CA LYS A 123 -4.02 3.37 10.48
C LYS A 123 -4.56 2.31 9.52
N ALA A 124 -5.51 2.67 8.66
CA ALA A 124 -6.07 1.72 7.71
C ALA A 124 -5.04 1.24 6.66
N ARG A 125 -4.13 2.13 6.23
CA ARG A 125 -3.04 1.79 5.29
C ARG A 125 -1.96 0.92 5.94
N ASP A 126 -1.84 0.91 7.26
CA ASP A 126 -0.85 0.10 7.99
C ASP A 126 -0.92 -1.40 7.60
N SER A 127 -2.11 -1.88 7.19
CA SER A 127 -2.28 -3.23 6.63
C SER A 127 -1.27 -3.61 5.55
N ILE A 128 -0.98 -2.75 4.56
CA ILE A 128 -0.01 -3.07 3.49
C ILE A 128 1.43 -2.98 3.97
N GLU A 129 1.72 -2.04 4.88
CA GLU A 129 3.06 -1.88 5.46
C GLU A 129 3.43 -3.07 6.34
N ARG A 130 2.52 -3.47 7.23
CA ARG A 130 2.64 -4.67 8.06
C ARG A 130 2.77 -5.92 7.21
N SER A 131 1.96 -6.05 6.17
CA SER A 131 2.06 -7.17 5.21
C SER A 131 3.48 -7.29 4.64
N PHE A 132 4.04 -6.19 4.13
CA PHE A 132 5.42 -6.19 3.61
C PHE A 132 6.46 -6.45 4.68
N GLY A 133 6.27 -5.90 5.89
CA GLY A 133 7.13 -6.16 7.04
C GLY A 133 7.21 -7.65 7.37
N ILE A 134 6.05 -8.29 7.53
CA ILE A 134 5.92 -9.73 7.80
C ILE A 134 6.54 -10.54 6.66
N LEU A 135 6.23 -10.21 5.40
CA LEU A 135 6.74 -10.91 4.23
C LEU A 135 8.28 -10.94 4.22
N LYS A 136 8.92 -9.79 4.47
CA LYS A 136 10.39 -9.67 4.51
C LYS A 136 11.00 -10.27 5.77
N LYS A 137 10.33 -10.19 6.91
CA LYS A 137 10.77 -10.79 8.18
C LYS A 137 10.83 -12.32 8.06
N ARG A 138 9.79 -12.89 7.44
CA ARG A 138 9.62 -14.32 7.20
C ARG A 138 10.60 -14.85 6.16
N TRP A 139 10.71 -14.19 5.01
CA TRP A 139 11.50 -14.68 3.88
C TRP A 139 12.79 -13.90 3.72
N ALA A 140 13.86 -14.45 4.32
CA ALA A 140 15.20 -13.86 4.26
C ALA A 140 15.72 -13.64 2.83
N VAL A 141 15.27 -14.45 1.86
CA VAL A 141 15.59 -14.30 0.43
C VAL A 141 15.18 -12.94 -0.15
N LEU A 142 14.24 -12.23 0.50
CA LEU A 142 13.79 -10.89 0.08
C LEU A 142 14.58 -9.75 0.73
N ARG A 143 15.43 -10.04 1.71
CA ARG A 143 16.20 -9.04 2.48
C ARG A 143 17.65 -8.92 2.05
N SER A 144 18.15 -9.85 1.23
CA SER A 144 19.54 -9.86 0.80
C SER A 144 19.61 -10.14 -0.69
N PRO A 145 20.60 -9.56 -1.41
CA PRO A 145 20.76 -9.81 -2.83
C PRO A 145 20.93 -11.30 -3.08
N SER A 146 20.16 -11.81 -4.04
CA SER A 146 20.28 -13.20 -4.48
C SER A 146 21.15 -13.32 -5.73
N PHE A 147 21.74 -14.50 -5.93
CA PHE A 147 22.54 -14.84 -7.12
C PHE A 147 21.68 -15.18 -8.34
N TYR A 148 20.35 -15.29 -8.17
CA TYR A 148 19.42 -15.56 -9.27
C TYR A 148 19.25 -14.34 -10.17
N ASP A 149 18.86 -14.56 -11.43
CA ASP A 149 18.50 -13.47 -12.32
C ASP A 149 17.20 -12.76 -11.90
N ILE A 150 16.96 -11.56 -12.44
CA ILE A 150 15.79 -10.74 -12.09
C ILE A 150 14.47 -11.49 -12.36
N ALA A 151 14.39 -12.25 -13.45
CA ALA A 151 13.19 -13.01 -13.80
C ALA A 151 12.85 -14.07 -12.74
N THR A 152 13.86 -14.77 -12.23
CA THR A 152 13.72 -15.76 -11.16
C THR A 152 13.42 -15.10 -9.82
N GLN A 153 14.09 -13.98 -9.50
CA GLN A 153 13.80 -13.23 -8.27
C GLN A 153 12.35 -12.71 -8.25
N ASN A 154 11.83 -12.22 -9.37
CA ASN A 154 10.41 -11.82 -9.47
C ASN A 154 9.45 -12.99 -9.18
N LYS A 155 9.75 -14.19 -9.69
CA LYS A 155 8.96 -15.39 -9.39
C LYS A 155 9.05 -15.77 -7.91
N MET A 156 10.23 -15.62 -7.28
CA MET A 156 10.40 -15.85 -5.85
C MET A 156 9.58 -14.87 -5.01
N ILE A 157 9.56 -13.58 -5.37
CA ILE A 157 8.73 -12.57 -4.70
C ILE A 157 7.25 -12.96 -4.79
N MET A 158 6.78 -13.33 -5.98
CA MET A 158 5.39 -13.78 -6.17
C MET A 158 5.07 -15.04 -5.36
N ALA A 159 5.95 -16.04 -5.37
CA ALA A 159 5.78 -17.27 -4.59
C ALA A 159 5.73 -16.97 -3.08
N CYS A 160 6.58 -16.08 -2.58
CA CYS A 160 6.58 -15.62 -1.20
C CYS A 160 5.24 -14.99 -0.80
N CYS A 161 4.64 -14.17 -1.67
CA CYS A 161 3.32 -13.55 -1.42
C CYS A 161 2.19 -14.58 -1.41
N LEU A 162 2.23 -15.56 -2.32
CA LEU A 162 1.26 -16.66 -2.33
C LEU A 162 1.37 -17.53 -1.09
N LEU A 163 2.58 -17.87 -0.66
CA LEU A 163 2.83 -18.63 0.57
C LEU A 163 2.41 -17.85 1.82
N HIS A 164 2.61 -16.53 1.82
CA HIS A 164 2.14 -15.65 2.87
C HIS A 164 0.61 -15.72 3.02
N ASN A 165 -0.14 -15.58 1.91
CA ASN A 165 -1.60 -15.73 1.93
C ASN A 165 -2.04 -17.14 2.37
N PHE A 166 -1.34 -18.18 1.88
CA PHE A 166 -1.63 -19.56 2.26
C PHE A 166 -1.48 -19.76 3.77
N ILE A 167 -0.37 -19.30 4.35
CA ILE A 167 -0.15 -19.40 5.79
C ILE A 167 -1.26 -18.65 6.54
N ARG A 168 -1.56 -17.42 6.16
CA ARG A 168 -2.60 -16.63 6.82
C ARG A 168 -4.00 -17.21 6.75
N THR A 169 -4.32 -17.94 5.69
CA THR A 169 -5.62 -18.60 5.55
C THR A 169 -5.70 -19.89 6.36
N ASN A 170 -4.56 -20.56 6.60
CA ASN A 170 -4.53 -21.92 7.16
C ASN A 170 -3.96 -22.00 8.58
N MET A 171 -3.21 -21.00 9.05
CA MET A 171 -2.66 -20.94 10.39
C MET A 171 -3.50 -20.01 11.25
N VAL A 172 -4.11 -20.58 12.29
CA VAL A 172 -4.93 -19.84 13.27
C VAL A 172 -4.10 -18.82 14.06
N VAL A 173 -2.81 -19.13 14.29
CA VAL A 173 -1.86 -18.26 14.99
C VAL A 173 -0.57 -18.23 14.20
N ASP A 174 -0.11 -17.04 13.84
CA ASP A 174 1.18 -16.84 13.20
C ASP A 174 2.17 -16.23 14.19
N PRO A 175 3.20 -16.97 14.64
CA PRO A 175 4.17 -16.48 15.61
C PRO A 175 4.91 -15.20 15.19
N ILE A 176 5.02 -14.94 13.88
CA ILE A 176 5.68 -13.74 13.36
C ILE A 176 4.77 -12.52 13.52
N GLU A 177 3.46 -12.70 13.36
CA GLU A 177 2.46 -11.63 13.48
C GLU A 177 2.18 -11.28 14.95
N CYS A 178 2.11 -12.28 15.83
CA CYS A 178 1.89 -12.07 17.26
C CYS A 178 2.99 -11.25 17.96
N MET A 179 4.16 -11.12 17.33
CA MET A 179 5.23 -10.22 17.81
C MET A 179 4.99 -8.74 17.44
N ASP A 180 4.05 -8.46 16.54
CA ASP A 180 3.85 -7.18 15.87
C ASP A 180 2.40 -6.63 16.05
N GLU A 181 1.63 -7.08 17.06
CA GLU A 181 0.22 -6.67 17.25
C GLU A 181 0.01 -5.38 18.07
N GLU A 182 -0.70 -4.42 17.47
CA GLU A 182 -1.65 -3.49 18.11
C GLU A 182 -3.06 -3.82 17.55
N PRO A 183 -4.14 -3.65 18.31
CA PRO A 183 -5.47 -4.14 17.94
C PRO A 183 -6.15 -3.22 16.93
N ASP A 184 -6.74 -3.79 15.88
CA ASP A 184 -7.74 -3.06 15.05
C ASP A 184 -8.92 -3.96 14.68
N THR A 185 -10.08 -3.30 14.58
CA THR A 185 -11.43 -3.88 14.50
C THR A 185 -11.88 -4.05 13.05
N ALA A 186 -12.48 -5.20 12.74
CA ALA A 186 -12.93 -5.56 11.40
C ALA A 186 -14.33 -4.99 11.06
N SER A 187 -14.54 -4.61 9.80
CA SER A 187 -15.86 -4.30 9.21
C SER A 187 -16.13 -5.21 8.03
N SER A 188 -17.36 -5.73 7.94
CA SER A 188 -17.87 -6.61 6.88
C SER A 188 -18.13 -5.87 5.56
N ASN A 189 -17.83 -6.53 4.44
CA ASN A 189 -18.17 -6.04 3.09
C ASN A 189 -19.34 -6.84 2.49
N GLU A 190 -20.23 -6.16 1.78
CA GLU A 190 -21.29 -6.75 0.93
C GLU A 190 -20.88 -6.76 -0.56
N ASP A 191 -21.36 -7.78 -1.29
CA ASP A 191 -21.17 -8.00 -2.73
C ASP A 191 -22.16 -7.20 -3.58
N ILE A 192 -21.71 -6.49 -4.63
CA ILE A 192 -22.56 -6.05 -5.76
C ILE A 192 -21.77 -5.95 -7.09
N THR A 193 -22.44 -6.35 -8.19
CA THR A 193 -22.03 -6.30 -9.61
C THR A 193 -22.48 -5.04 -10.36
N LEU A 194 -21.63 -4.41 -11.19
CA LEU A 194 -21.72 -4.33 -12.67
C LEU A 194 -20.58 -3.42 -13.22
N ASP A 195 -20.04 -3.80 -14.38
CA ASP A 195 -18.79 -3.33 -15.00
C ASP A 195 -18.76 -1.85 -15.41
N ASP A 196 -17.81 -1.11 -14.82
CA ASP A 196 -16.90 -0.18 -15.48
C ASP A 196 -15.62 -0.10 -14.61
N TYR A 197 -14.43 -0.21 -15.21
CA TYR A 197 -13.15 -0.23 -14.49
C TYR A 197 -12.35 1.06 -14.72
N VAL A 198 -11.60 1.47 -13.69
CA VAL A 198 -10.63 2.58 -13.81
C VAL A 198 -9.51 2.22 -14.79
N ASP A 199 -9.32 3.05 -15.83
CA ASP A 199 -8.32 2.86 -16.89
C ASP A 199 -7.19 3.91 -16.90
N GLN A 200 -7.33 4.99 -16.13
CA GLN A 200 -6.34 6.06 -16.01
C GLN A 200 -6.14 6.53 -14.56
N VAL A 201 -4.89 6.86 -14.23
CA VAL A 201 -4.52 7.46 -12.93
C VAL A 201 -4.27 8.94 -13.14
N GLN A 202 -5.21 9.79 -12.71
CA GLN A 202 -5.11 11.25 -12.83
C GLN A 202 -5.70 11.93 -11.60
N PRO A 203 -5.19 13.13 -11.22
CA PRO A 203 -5.86 13.96 -10.23
C PRO A 203 -7.26 14.31 -10.70
N SER A 204 -8.23 14.26 -9.78
CA SER A 204 -9.60 14.66 -10.07
C SER A 204 -10.10 15.62 -9.00
N GLN A 205 -10.67 16.75 -9.43
CA GLN A 205 -11.29 17.71 -8.52
C GLN A 205 -12.47 17.04 -7.80
N GLN A 206 -13.26 16.23 -8.50
CA GLN A 206 -14.36 15.46 -7.92
C GLN A 206 -13.89 14.58 -6.74
N TRP A 207 -12.75 13.90 -6.88
CA TRP A 207 -12.19 13.08 -5.81
C TRP A 207 -11.57 13.90 -4.68
N THR A 208 -11.13 15.11 -4.98
CA THR A 208 -10.67 16.07 -3.97
C THR A 208 -11.84 16.56 -3.14
N ASP A 209 -12.93 17.00 -3.78
CA ASP A 209 -14.15 17.48 -3.14
C ASP A 209 -14.84 16.37 -2.34
N TRP A 210 -14.87 15.15 -2.90
CA TRP A 210 -15.39 13.98 -2.21
C TRP A 210 -14.58 13.66 -0.95
N ARG A 211 -13.24 13.66 -1.03
CA ARG A 211 -12.37 13.45 0.14
C ARG A 211 -12.57 14.54 1.20
N ASP A 212 -12.70 15.80 0.79
CA ASP A 212 -12.95 16.92 1.71
C ASP A 212 -14.31 16.77 2.42
N THR A 213 -15.35 16.38 1.68
CA THR A 213 -16.67 16.09 2.24
C THR A 213 -16.62 14.93 3.23
N PHE A 214 -15.97 13.83 2.83
CA PHE A 214 -15.82 12.63 3.65
C PHE A 214 -15.02 12.89 4.93
N ALA A 215 -13.91 13.62 4.83
CA ALA A 215 -13.07 14.00 5.96
C ALA A 215 -13.82 14.96 6.92
N THR A 216 -14.60 15.89 6.38
CA THR A 216 -15.42 16.81 7.19
C THR A 216 -16.48 16.05 7.97
N ALA A 217 -17.25 15.18 7.31
CA ALA A 217 -18.27 14.35 7.96
C ALA A 217 -17.67 13.47 9.06
N MET A 218 -16.51 12.84 8.78
CA MET A 218 -15.76 12.05 9.76
C MET A 218 -15.36 12.86 11.00
N TYR A 219 -14.98 14.13 10.81
CA TYR A 219 -14.58 15.02 11.88
C TYR A 219 -15.76 15.52 12.71
N GLU A 220 -16.89 15.82 12.07
CA GLU A 220 -18.14 16.19 12.75
C GLU A 220 -18.66 15.03 13.61
N GLU A 221 -18.65 13.80 13.08
CA GLU A 221 -18.98 12.59 13.83
C GLU A 221 -18.06 12.41 15.04
N TRP A 222 -16.74 12.47 14.81
CA TRP A 222 -15.75 12.33 15.88
C TRP A 222 -15.96 13.35 17.01
N ARG A 223 -16.22 14.62 16.67
CA ARG A 223 -16.52 15.68 17.65
C ARG A 223 -17.87 15.51 18.36
N GLY A 224 -18.83 14.84 17.73
CA GLY A 224 -20.11 14.51 18.35
C GLY A 224 -20.03 13.33 19.32
N THR A 225 -19.00 12.48 19.18
CA THR A 225 -18.74 11.31 20.02
C THR A 225 -17.69 11.53 21.13
N ALA A 226 -16.91 12.61 21.06
CA ALA A 226 -15.89 13.00 22.03
C ALA A 226 -16.49 13.86 23.17
#